data_AF-A0A2D6Q9H8-F1
#
_entry.id   AF-A0A2D6Q9H8-F1
#
_cell.length_a   1.000
_cell.length_b   1.000
_cell.length_c   1.000
_cell.angle_alpha   90.00
_cell.angle_beta   90.00
_cell.angle_gamma   90.00
#
_symmetry.space_group_name_H-M   'P 1'
#
loop_
_entity.id
_entity.type
_entity.pdbx_description
1 polymer ?
#
loop_
_entity_poly.entity_id
_entity_poly.type
_entity_poly.pdbx_seq_one_letter_code
_entity_poly.pdbx_strand_id
1 'polypeptide(L)'
;MNKKDFPIFDNHPDLIYLDSAATSQRPKQVIKSLTDFYEKENANIHRGVYTLSEQATENYKKAREKIAQFLNANSNEIIFTRNTTESLNLLTNTIKPLLEEGRDEILLTEMEHHSNLIPWQ
;
A
#
# COMPACT_ATOMS: atom_id res chain seq x y z
N MET A 1 -3.08 4.29 -20.03
CA MET A 1 -4.25 4.57 -19.16
C MET A 1 -4.66 6.00 -19.47
N ASN A 2 -5.93 6.25 -19.78
CA ASN A 2 -6.44 7.53 -20.27
C ASN A 2 -7.57 8.04 -19.35
N LYS A 3 -7.96 9.32 -19.45
CA LYS A 3 -9.02 9.94 -18.62
C LYS A 3 -10.32 9.09 -18.54
N LYS A 4 -10.67 8.42 -19.64
CA LYS A 4 -11.86 7.55 -19.79
C LYS A 4 -11.85 6.30 -18.91
N ASP A 5 -10.66 5.89 -18.44
CA ASP A 5 -10.50 4.76 -17.52
C ASP A 5 -10.95 5.12 -16.10
N PHE A 6 -11.11 6.40 -15.76
CA PHE A 6 -11.46 6.88 -14.43
C PHE A 6 -12.94 7.32 -14.40
N PRO A 7 -13.86 6.51 -13.82
CA PRO A 7 -15.29 6.76 -13.90
C PRO A 7 -15.74 8.03 -13.17
N ILE A 8 -14.91 8.58 -12.27
CA ILE A 8 -15.22 9.87 -11.62
C ILE A 8 -15.43 10.99 -12.64
N PHE A 9 -14.69 10.99 -13.76
CA PHE A 9 -14.86 12.02 -14.79
C PHE A 9 -16.07 11.78 -15.70
N ASP A 10 -16.62 10.56 -15.74
CA ASP A 10 -17.90 10.31 -16.41
C ASP A 10 -19.06 10.87 -15.57
N ASN A 11 -18.96 10.75 -14.23
CA ASN A 11 -19.96 11.28 -13.28
C ASN A 11 -19.83 12.80 -13.03
N HIS A 12 -18.62 13.34 -13.25
CA HIS A 12 -18.32 14.75 -13.10
C HIS A 12 -17.54 15.26 -14.34
N PRO A 13 -18.22 15.52 -15.47
CA PRO A 13 -17.58 15.85 -16.75
C PRO A 13 -16.67 17.08 -16.70
N ASP A 14 -17.06 18.09 -15.90
CA ASP A 14 -16.36 19.36 -15.76
C ASP A 14 -15.31 19.35 -14.63
N LEU A 15 -15.10 18.21 -13.96
CA LEU A 15 -14.14 18.10 -12.87
C LEU A 15 -12.70 18.28 -13.38
N ILE A 16 -12.04 19.32 -12.86
CA ILE A 16 -10.60 19.55 -12.99
C ILE A 16 -9.97 19.19 -11.64
N TYR A 17 -9.42 17.99 -11.53
CA TYR A 17 -8.83 17.48 -10.28
C TYR A 17 -7.31 17.66 -10.28
N LEU A 18 -6.81 18.65 -9.53
CA LEU A 18 -5.39 19.00 -9.41
C LEU A 18 -4.83 18.76 -8.00
N ASP A 19 -5.36 17.75 -7.29
CA ASP A 19 -4.99 17.40 -5.91
C ASP A 19 -4.49 15.95 -5.78
N SER A 20 -3.92 15.41 -6.87
CA SER A 20 -3.46 14.01 -6.92
C SER A 20 -2.31 13.69 -5.95
N ALA A 21 -1.61 14.71 -5.45
CA ALA A 21 -0.56 14.54 -4.46
C ALA A 21 -1.12 14.16 -3.08
N ALA A 22 -2.34 14.60 -2.75
CA ALA A 22 -3.04 14.17 -1.53
C ALA A 22 -3.65 12.78 -1.69
N THR A 23 -4.37 12.52 -2.80
CA THR A 23 -4.87 11.19 -3.16
C THR A 23 -5.20 11.08 -4.65
N SER A 24 -5.03 9.91 -5.24
CA SER A 24 -5.32 9.70 -6.66
C SER A 24 -6.68 9.06 -6.91
N GLN A 25 -7.33 9.49 -8.00
CA GLN A 25 -8.54 8.85 -8.51
C GLN A 25 -8.28 7.40 -8.91
N ARG A 26 -9.30 6.54 -8.84
CA ARG A 26 -9.16 5.10 -9.12
C ARG A 26 -9.69 4.75 -10.51
N PRO A 27 -8.93 3.99 -11.33
CA PRO A 27 -9.41 3.54 -12.62
C PRO A 27 -10.40 2.38 -12.46
N LYS A 28 -11.25 2.15 -13.47
CA LYS A 28 -12.31 1.13 -13.51
C LYS A 28 -11.80 -0.27 -13.16
N GLN A 29 -10.59 -0.61 -13.59
CA GLN A 29 -9.96 -1.91 -13.35
C GLN A 29 -9.69 -2.17 -11.86
N VAL A 30 -9.25 -1.14 -11.12
CA VAL A 30 -9.00 -1.24 -9.67
C VAL A 30 -10.31 -1.38 -8.91
N ILE A 31 -11.31 -0.57 -9.26
CA ILE A 31 -12.64 -0.63 -8.65
C ILE A 31 -13.25 -2.02 -8.87
N LYS A 32 -13.22 -2.51 -10.12
CA LYS A 32 -13.75 -3.82 -10.48
C LYS A 32 -13.06 -4.95 -9.71
N SER A 33 -11.74 -4.90 -9.56
CA SER A 33 -11.01 -5.92 -8.80
C SER A 33 -11.45 -5.98 -7.33
N LEU A 34 -11.74 -4.84 -6.72
CA LEU A 34 -12.24 -4.78 -5.35
C LEU A 34 -13.67 -5.33 -5.25
N THR A 35 -14.54 -4.94 -6.17
CA THR A 35 -15.92 -5.44 -6.27
C THR A 35 -15.94 -6.96 -6.50
N ASP A 36 -15.16 -7.47 -7.46
CA ASP A 36 -15.07 -8.90 -7.75
C ASP A 36 -14.59 -9.68 -6.52
N PHE A 37 -13.61 -9.16 -5.77
CA PHE A 37 -13.13 -9.80 -4.55
C PHE A 37 -14.27 -9.97 -3.53
N TYR A 38 -14.98 -8.90 -3.21
CA TYR A 38 -16.05 -8.96 -2.20
C TYR A 38 -17.28 -9.75 -2.65
N GLU A 39 -17.61 -9.72 -3.94
CA GLU A 39 -18.76 -10.45 -4.48
C GLU A 39 -18.48 -11.95 -4.69
N LYS A 40 -17.22 -12.34 -4.93
CA LYS A 40 -16.90 -13.69 -5.45
C LYS A 40 -15.81 -14.44 -4.70
N GLU A 41 -14.88 -13.75 -4.02
CA GLU A 41 -13.62 -14.34 -3.56
C GLU A 41 -13.34 -14.16 -2.06
N ASN A 42 -14.15 -13.38 -1.34
CA ASN A 42 -13.88 -12.99 0.03
C ASN A 42 -13.79 -14.19 0.99
N ALA A 43 -12.58 -14.45 1.49
CA ALA A 43 -12.28 -15.46 2.48
C ALA A 43 -11.02 -15.09 3.27
N ASN A 44 -10.89 -15.61 4.49
CA ASN A 44 -9.67 -15.45 5.28
C ASN A 44 -8.51 -16.21 4.63
N ILE A 45 -7.39 -15.52 4.44
CA ILE A 45 -6.16 -16.12 3.92
C ILE A 45 -5.48 -17.04 4.95
N HIS A 46 -4.74 -18.04 4.49
CA HIS A 46 -3.91 -18.98 5.28
C HIS A 46 -4.62 -19.85 6.33
N ARG A 47 -5.94 -19.74 6.52
CA ARG A 47 -6.65 -20.41 7.64
C ARG A 47 -7.76 -21.37 7.21
N GLY A 48 -8.01 -21.54 5.92
CA GLY A 48 -9.03 -22.44 5.40
C GLY A 48 -8.51 -23.43 4.37
N VAL A 49 -8.99 -24.67 4.46
CA VAL A 49 -8.73 -25.77 3.49
C VAL A 49 -9.84 -25.88 2.42
N TYR A 50 -10.57 -24.79 2.20
CA TYR A 50 -11.66 -24.71 1.23
C TYR A 50 -11.29 -23.79 0.07
N THR A 51 -11.89 -24.02 -1.10
CA THR A 51 -11.51 -23.40 -2.38
C THR A 51 -11.39 -21.87 -2.33
N LEU A 52 -12.35 -21.17 -1.69
CA LEU A 52 -12.31 -19.71 -1.61
C LEU A 52 -11.11 -19.20 -0.77
N SER A 53 -10.77 -19.89 0.32
CA SER A 53 -9.60 -19.54 1.15
C SER A 53 -8.28 -19.75 0.39
N GLU A 54 -8.17 -20.83 -0.38
CA GLU A 54 -7.00 -21.10 -1.23
C GLU A 54 -6.87 -20.03 -2.33
N GLN A 55 -7.98 -19.70 -3.01
CA GLN A 55 -8.00 -18.68 -4.06
C GLN A 55 -7.64 -17.29 -3.51
N ALA A 56 -8.21 -16.89 -2.37
CA ALA A 56 -7.89 -15.63 -1.72
C ALA A 56 -6.41 -15.56 -1.30
N THR A 57 -5.86 -16.66 -0.79
CA THR A 57 -4.45 -16.77 -0.42
C THR A 57 -3.55 -16.62 -1.65
N GLU A 58 -3.89 -17.26 -2.75
CA GLU A 58 -3.13 -17.19 -3.99
C GLU A 58 -3.18 -15.78 -4.61
N ASN A 59 -4.34 -15.15 -4.62
CA ASN A 59 -4.50 -13.77 -5.10
C ASN A 59 -3.69 -12.78 -4.24
N TYR A 60 -3.66 -12.98 -2.92
CA TYR A 60 -2.83 -12.19 -2.01
C TYR A 60 -1.32 -12.36 -2.27
N LYS A 61 -0.86 -13.60 -2.52
CA LYS A 61 0.54 -13.87 -2.91
C LYS A 61 0.90 -13.22 -4.24
N LYS A 62 0.05 -13.35 -5.26
CA LYS A 62 0.24 -12.70 -6.57
C LYS A 62 0.30 -11.17 -6.44
N ALA A 63 -0.50 -10.57 -5.55
CA ALA A 63 -0.40 -9.13 -5.29
C ALA A 63 0.97 -8.76 -4.72
N ARG A 64 1.51 -9.56 -3.79
CA ARG A 64 2.87 -9.37 -3.23
C ARG A 64 3.95 -9.49 -4.31
N GLU A 65 3.87 -10.50 -5.16
CA GLU A 65 4.82 -10.71 -6.26
C GLU A 65 4.79 -9.55 -7.28
N LYS A 66 3.60 -9.06 -7.63
CA LYS A 66 3.45 -7.90 -8.51
C LYS A 66 4.12 -6.65 -7.93
N ILE A 67 3.98 -6.40 -6.63
CA ILE A 67 4.63 -5.27 -5.95
C ILE A 67 6.15 -5.47 -5.91
N ALA A 68 6.61 -6.69 -5.62
CA ALA A 68 8.02 -7.02 -5.62
C ALA A 68 8.66 -6.76 -7.00
N GLN A 69 8.02 -7.20 -8.08
CA GLN A 69 8.47 -6.92 -9.45
C GLN A 69 8.46 -5.41 -9.76
N PHE A 70 7.40 -4.69 -9.34
CA PHE A 70 7.30 -3.25 -9.54
C PHE A 70 8.44 -2.48 -8.86
N LEU A 71 8.88 -2.94 -7.68
CA LEU A 71 9.97 -2.35 -6.90
C LEU A 71 11.34 -2.97 -7.19
N ASN A 72 11.42 -3.96 -8.10
CA ASN A 72 12.62 -4.77 -8.34
C ASN A 72 13.22 -5.40 -7.06
N ALA A 73 12.35 -5.99 -6.23
CA ALA A 73 12.66 -6.65 -4.96
C ALA A 73 12.19 -8.12 -4.95
N ASN A 74 12.54 -8.86 -3.91
CA ASN A 74 11.98 -10.20 -3.65
C ASN A 74 10.63 -10.08 -2.94
N SER A 75 9.72 -11.04 -3.19
CA SER A 75 8.40 -11.04 -2.55
C SER A 75 8.47 -11.12 -1.02
N ASN A 76 9.48 -11.80 -0.47
CA ASN A 76 9.70 -11.92 0.98
C ASN A 76 10.16 -10.60 1.63
N GLU A 77 10.61 -9.62 0.85
CA GLU A 77 10.99 -8.28 1.35
C GLU A 77 9.80 -7.31 1.38
N ILE A 78 8.66 -7.71 0.80
CA ILE A 78 7.45 -6.90 0.79
C ILE A 78 6.65 -7.16 2.06
N ILE A 79 6.37 -6.13 2.85
CA ILE A 79 5.48 -6.18 4.01
C ILE A 79 4.27 -5.28 3.73
N PHE A 80 3.06 -5.83 3.82
CA PHE A 80 1.84 -5.05 3.67
C PHE A 80 1.52 -4.32 4.97
N THR A 81 1.33 -3.01 4.87
CA THR A 81 0.86 -2.12 5.93
C THR A 81 -0.34 -1.32 5.39
N ARG A 82 -1.02 -0.60 6.27
CA ARG A 82 -2.16 0.26 5.94
C ARG A 82 -1.75 1.46 5.08
N ASN A 83 -0.58 2.04 5.32
CA ASN A 83 -0.06 3.21 4.62
C ASN A 83 1.43 3.45 4.93
N THR A 84 2.04 4.43 4.26
CA THR A 84 3.44 4.85 4.47
C THR A 84 3.75 5.22 5.92
N THR A 85 2.84 5.92 6.61
CA THR A 85 3.04 6.30 8.02
C THR A 85 3.21 5.08 8.91
N GLU A 86 2.39 4.03 8.73
CA GLU A 86 2.54 2.79 9.49
C GLU A 86 3.84 2.06 9.14
N SER A 87 4.24 2.02 7.85
CA SER A 87 5.52 1.41 7.45
C SER A 87 6.72 2.08 8.13
N LEU A 88 6.74 3.41 8.21
CA LEU A 88 7.83 4.16 8.86
C LEU A 88 7.83 3.96 10.38
N ASN A 89 6.65 3.87 11.00
CA ASN A 89 6.56 3.53 12.42
C ASN A 89 7.01 2.10 12.70
N LEU A 90 6.66 1.14 11.84
CA LEU A 90 7.11 -0.24 11.95
C LEU A 90 8.64 -0.33 11.89
N LEU A 91 9.25 0.36 10.92
CA LEU A 91 10.71 0.46 10.78
C LEU A 91 11.34 1.04 12.06
N THR A 92 10.87 2.22 12.47
CA THR A 92 11.44 2.95 13.60
C THR A 92 11.33 2.16 14.90
N ASN A 93 10.16 1.57 15.19
CA ASN A 93 9.97 0.76 16.40
C ASN A 93 10.80 -0.53 16.40
N THR A 94 11.18 -1.04 15.22
CA THR A 94 12.02 -2.23 15.09
C THR A 94 13.50 -1.89 15.24
N ILE A 95 13.93 -0.73 14.74
CA ILE A 95 15.34 -0.29 14.78
C ILE A 95 15.70 0.40 16.10
N LYS A 96 14.78 1.17 16.69
CA LYS A 96 15.06 1.99 17.89
C LYS A 96 15.72 1.22 19.04
N PRO A 97 15.34 -0.03 19.37
CA PRO A 97 16.02 -0.81 20.40
C PRO A 97 17.48 -1.19 20.10
N LEU A 98 17.90 -1.06 18.84
CA LEU A 98 19.26 -1.34 18.38
C LEU A 98 20.17 -0.09 18.39
N LEU A 99 19.60 1.09 18.67
CA LEU A 99 20.31 2.37 18.68
C LEU A 99 20.72 2.74 20.11
N GLU A 100 21.89 3.35 20.24
CA GLU A 100 22.39 3.86 21.50
C GLU A 100 22.22 5.38 21.58
N GLU A 101 21.36 5.80 22.51
CA GLU A 101 21.07 7.21 22.77
C GLU A 101 22.36 7.98 23.15
N GLY A 102 22.56 9.14 22.53
CA GLY A 102 23.74 9.98 22.74
C GLY A 102 25.01 9.54 22.01
N ARG A 103 24.95 8.43 21.25
CA ARG A 103 26.03 8.00 20.34
C ARG A 103 25.58 7.95 18.89
N ASP A 104 24.43 7.33 18.64
CA ASP A 104 23.94 7.12 17.29
C ASP A 104 23.08 8.31 16.84
N GLU A 105 23.19 8.65 15.55
CA GLU A 105 22.48 9.76 14.94
C GLU A 105 21.58 9.27 13.80
N ILE A 106 20.37 9.81 13.71
CA ILE A 106 19.46 9.60 12.59
C ILE A 106 19.47 10.85 11.72
N LEU A 107 19.94 10.70 10.48
CA LEU A 107 19.99 11.77 9.51
C LEU A 107 18.70 11.86 8.70
N LEU A 108 18.09 13.04 8.67
CA LEU A 108 16.87 13.36 7.91
C LEU A 108 17.10 14.63 7.08
N THR A 109 16.23 14.89 6.10
CA THR A 109 16.21 16.15 5.36
C THR A 109 15.25 17.17 5.98
N GLU A 110 15.36 18.45 5.62
CA GLU A 110 14.38 19.46 6.05
C GLU A 110 13.02 19.34 5.33
N MET A 111 12.97 18.59 4.22
CA MET A 111 11.79 18.46 3.37
C MET A 111 10.90 17.27 3.74
N GLU A 112 11.22 16.56 4.83
CA GLU A 112 10.48 15.36 5.22
C GLU A 112 9.01 15.66 5.49
N HIS A 113 8.13 14.79 4.99
CA HIS A 113 6.74 14.78 5.44
C HIS A 113 6.70 14.40 6.93
N HIS A 114 5.74 14.93 7.69
CA HIS A 114 5.62 14.67 9.14
C HIS A 114 5.65 13.18 9.52
N SER A 115 5.10 12.31 8.66
CA SER A 115 5.14 10.85 8.83
C SER A 115 6.56 10.26 8.91
N ASN A 116 7.57 10.92 8.35
CA ASN A 116 8.98 10.52 8.38
C ASN A 116 9.82 11.35 9.34
N LEU A 117 9.22 12.28 10.09
CA LEU A 117 9.90 13.09 11.11
C LEU A 117 9.49 12.67 12.52
N ILE A 118 8.18 12.61 12.79
CA ILE A 118 7.62 12.34 14.12
C ILE A 118 8.08 11.00 14.71
N PRO A 119 8.16 9.88 13.96
CA PRO A 119 8.54 8.59 14.57
C PRO A 119 9.94 8.56 15.18
N TRP A 120 10.84 9.44 14.72
CA TRP A 120 12.24 9.50 15.17
C TRP A 120 12.43 10.38 16.41
N GLN A 121 11.43 11.18 16.79
CA GLN A 121 11.43 12.01 18.00
C GLN A 121 10.97 11.19 19.22
#